data_AF-A0A2N0WJH6-F1
#
_entry.id   AF-A0A2N0WJH6-F1
#
_cell.length_a   1.000
_cell.length_b   1.000
_cell.length_c   1.000
_cell.angle_alpha   90.00
_cell.angle_beta   90.00
_cell.angle_gamma   90.00
#
_symmetry.space_group_name_H-M   'P 1'
#
loop_
_entity.id
_entity.type
_entity.pdbx_description
1 polymer ?
#
loop_
_entity_poly.entity_id
_entity_poly.type
_entity_poly.pdbx_seq_one_letter_code
_entity_poly.pdbx_strand_id
1 'polypeptide(L)'
;MENHVVSNNSFDTLLDTERYQEANCSGEIFGDFEHDGGPRGLSYYNIGNAQRTNQTTYHLARVKRYGDDDSQSNAAVLAFKDANTLCLLESDETNGTNIDQTVQTMSAANQCLRKSSLKRFQSLKANPFVTTSTYAFKDLEPTQARLKNQLDAQANAGFRLVNVRIDSNVTSDTASSLLTTEEMRMRNLYIKDNANNAAKWQYQLTTVNTTGTSTERHNLFKAELTAQASQGFRYRTQYRLDQDKGTFNIYEKRVGDTAVYTVNERTVSPNLVTATTWTNYANELGKAGCRLEYAYRADFERYSFLCTNSNLHNGTYDYRWIPLSFDTKATEIKTILDQQKAAGYIYRFNFRDGNDRLGLVLERDSSNSNTSNLAYKVFNGSVLDDREPGASVYLYTQRLIGQSSLGWNLWATPTAGGSFTGRQNTLTIYTNRAKD
;
A
#
# COMPACT_ATOMS: atom_id res chain seq x y z
N MET A 1 4.50 21.98 -10.23
CA MET A 1 3.20 21.45 -10.69
C MET A 1 3.41 20.09 -11.31
N GLU A 2 2.61 19.11 -10.90
CA GLU A 2 2.46 17.83 -11.60
C GLU A 2 1.01 17.71 -12.08
N ASN A 3 0.82 17.12 -13.27
CA ASN A 3 -0.49 16.94 -13.89
C ASN A 3 -0.84 15.46 -13.90
N HIS A 4 -1.92 15.08 -13.21
CA HIS A 4 -2.51 13.75 -13.36
C HIS A 4 -3.60 13.80 -14.43
N VAL A 5 -3.38 13.14 -15.56
CA VAL A 5 -4.39 13.06 -16.63
C VAL A 5 -5.52 12.15 -16.15
N VAL A 6 -6.71 12.72 -15.91
CA VAL A 6 -7.90 11.99 -15.45
C VAL A 6 -8.73 11.51 -16.64
N SER A 7 -8.69 12.24 -17.75
CA SER A 7 -9.31 11.87 -19.04
C SER A 7 -8.65 12.63 -20.20
N ASN A 8 -9.14 12.43 -21.44
CA ASN A 8 -8.60 13.12 -22.63
C ASN A 8 -8.70 14.65 -22.57
N ASN A 9 -9.54 15.22 -21.71
CA ASN A 9 -9.75 16.67 -21.58
C ASN A 9 -9.80 17.16 -20.11
N SER A 10 -9.21 16.41 -19.18
CA SER A 10 -9.08 16.83 -17.78
C SER A 10 -7.76 16.40 -17.16
N PHE A 11 -7.23 17.24 -16.28
CA PHE A 11 -6.10 16.90 -15.43
C PHE A 11 -6.23 17.53 -14.04
N ASP A 12 -5.77 16.82 -13.03
CA ASP A 12 -5.65 17.34 -11.69
C ASP A 12 -4.29 18.02 -11.52
N THR A 13 -4.30 19.22 -10.95
CA THR A 13 -3.10 19.93 -10.50
C THR A 13 -2.98 19.84 -8.99
N LEU A 14 -1.90 19.21 -8.54
CA LEU A 14 -1.47 19.31 -7.16
C LEU A 14 -0.59 20.55 -7.05
N LEU A 15 -1.20 21.64 -6.60
CA LEU A 15 -0.50 22.88 -6.28
C LEU A 15 0.26 22.68 -4.97
N ASP A 16 1.55 22.45 -5.11
CA ASP A 16 2.46 22.49 -3.97
C ASP A 16 2.72 23.96 -3.65
N THR A 17 2.10 24.44 -2.57
CA THR A 17 2.34 25.79 -2.04
C THR A 17 3.61 25.86 -1.21
N GLU A 18 4.29 24.73 -0.97
CA GLU A 18 5.63 24.79 -0.39
C GLU A 18 6.56 25.41 -1.42
N ARG A 19 6.91 26.66 -1.15
CA ARG A 19 8.09 27.28 -1.74
C ARG A 19 9.27 26.42 -1.34
N TYR A 20 9.71 25.52 -2.21
CA TYR A 20 11.09 25.04 -2.20
C TYR A 20 11.95 26.31 -2.26
N GLN A 21 12.49 26.74 -1.12
CA GLN A 21 13.27 27.97 -1.05
C GLN A 21 14.57 27.80 -1.86
N GLU A 22 14.54 28.40 -3.05
CA GLU A 22 15.60 29.16 -3.72
C GLU A 22 16.67 28.51 -4.63
N ALA A 23 17.01 29.37 -5.61
CA ALA A 23 18.16 29.52 -6.52
C ALA A 23 18.73 28.33 -7.30
N ASN A 24 18.78 27.12 -6.74
CA ASN A 24 19.30 25.94 -7.39
C ASN A 24 18.41 24.76 -7.00
N CYS A 25 17.66 24.21 -7.95
CA CYS A 25 16.75 23.07 -7.78
C CYS A 25 17.48 21.76 -7.37
N SER A 26 18.11 21.72 -6.20
CA SER A 26 18.70 20.52 -5.59
C SER A 26 17.78 19.92 -4.52
N GLY A 27 16.51 20.36 -4.44
CA GLY A 27 15.55 19.92 -3.44
C GLY A 27 15.48 18.39 -3.36
N GLU A 28 15.61 17.86 -2.14
CA GLU A 28 15.50 16.43 -1.89
C GLU A 28 14.15 15.89 -2.37
N ILE A 29 14.18 14.73 -3.01
CA ILE A 29 12.97 14.04 -3.45
C ILE A 29 12.43 13.26 -2.23
N PHE A 30 11.42 13.80 -1.56
CA PHE A 30 10.80 13.16 -0.40
C PHE A 30 9.85 12.04 -0.83
N GLY A 31 10.03 10.85 -0.24
CA GLY A 31 9.10 9.74 -0.37
C GLY A 31 8.21 9.67 0.85
N ASP A 32 7.25 10.58 0.98
CA ASP A 32 6.21 10.52 2.01
C ASP A 32 4.85 10.97 1.49
N PHE A 33 3.79 10.63 2.21
CA PHE A 33 2.42 10.99 1.83
C PHE A 33 1.97 12.37 2.33
N GLU A 34 2.72 12.99 3.25
CA GLU A 34 2.41 14.33 3.76
C GLU A 34 2.69 15.39 2.68
N HIS A 35 3.83 15.28 1.99
CA HIS A 35 4.22 16.18 0.89
C HIS A 35 3.60 15.79 -0.47
N ASP A 36 2.90 14.65 -0.54
CA ASP A 36 2.10 14.21 -1.72
C ASP A 36 0.82 15.06 -1.91
N GLY A 37 0.60 16.06 -1.05
CA GLY A 37 -0.54 16.94 -1.08
C GLY A 37 -1.68 16.38 -0.24
N GLY A 38 -2.07 17.15 0.78
CA GLY A 38 -3.41 17.02 1.38
C GLY A 38 -4.50 17.36 0.35
N PRO A 39 -5.79 17.46 0.76
CA PRO A 39 -6.95 17.66 -0.11
C PRO A 39 -7.02 19.10 -0.65
N ARG A 40 -5.94 19.60 -1.24
CA ARG A 40 -5.72 21.01 -1.62
C ARG A 40 -5.23 21.16 -3.07
N GLY A 41 -5.72 20.30 -3.98
CA GLY A 41 -5.49 20.41 -5.42
C GLY A 41 -6.60 21.17 -6.15
N LEU A 42 -6.32 21.60 -7.39
CA LEU A 42 -7.33 22.09 -8.33
C LEU A 42 -7.51 21.08 -9.46
N SER A 43 -8.76 20.74 -9.79
CA SER A 43 -9.09 19.90 -10.94
C SER A 43 -9.47 20.78 -12.13
N TYR A 44 -8.74 20.65 -13.24
CA TYR A 44 -9.06 21.31 -14.50
C TYR A 44 -9.75 20.33 -15.44
N TYR A 45 -10.91 20.72 -15.97
CA TYR A 45 -11.72 19.84 -16.81
C TYR A 45 -12.48 20.63 -17.88
N ASN A 46 -13.07 19.91 -18.83
CA ASN A 46 -13.67 20.50 -20.04
C ASN A 46 -12.69 21.41 -20.79
N ILE A 47 -11.43 20.97 -20.90
CA ILE A 47 -10.37 21.75 -21.54
C ILE A 47 -10.64 21.80 -23.04
N GLY A 48 -10.82 23.02 -23.56
CA GLY A 48 -11.02 23.29 -24.97
C GLY A 48 -9.75 23.17 -25.81
N ASN A 49 -9.92 23.37 -27.12
CA ASN A 49 -8.81 23.39 -28.06
C ASN A 49 -7.82 24.51 -27.73
N ALA A 50 -6.54 24.28 -28.03
CA ALA A 50 -5.52 25.30 -27.89
C ALA A 50 -5.84 26.51 -28.79
N GLN A 51 -5.81 27.70 -28.19
CA GLN A 51 -5.87 28.98 -28.88
C GLN A 51 -4.54 29.69 -28.72
N ARG A 52 -4.20 30.56 -29.67
CA ARG A 52 -2.96 31.35 -29.61
C ARG A 52 -3.25 32.79 -29.97
N THR A 53 -2.82 33.69 -29.11
CA THR A 53 -2.88 35.13 -29.35
C THR A 53 -1.54 35.73 -28.95
N ASN A 54 -0.86 36.39 -29.90
CA ASN A 54 0.48 36.94 -29.74
C ASN A 54 1.46 35.93 -29.11
N GLN A 55 1.85 36.18 -27.86
CA GLN A 55 2.87 35.41 -27.13
C GLN A 55 2.24 34.31 -26.27
N THR A 56 0.92 34.34 -26.06
CA THR A 56 0.22 33.43 -25.15
C THR A 56 -0.49 32.32 -25.92
N THR A 57 -0.19 31.07 -25.55
CA THR A 57 -1.03 29.91 -25.92
C THR A 57 -1.96 29.63 -24.76
N TYR A 58 -3.26 29.47 -24.99
CA TYR A 58 -4.20 29.24 -23.90
C TYR A 58 -5.31 28.24 -24.24
N HIS A 59 -5.93 27.69 -23.20
CA HIS A 59 -7.13 26.87 -23.30
C HIS A 59 -8.19 27.42 -22.35
N LEU A 60 -9.44 27.42 -22.81
CA LEU A 60 -10.59 27.64 -21.93
C LEU A 60 -10.90 26.32 -21.21
N ALA A 61 -11.16 26.40 -19.91
CA ALA A 61 -11.41 25.25 -19.05
C ALA A 61 -12.39 25.63 -17.93
N ARG A 62 -12.74 24.63 -17.12
CA ARG A 62 -13.32 24.84 -15.79
C ARG A 62 -12.32 24.40 -14.73
N VAL A 63 -12.40 25.03 -13.57
CA VAL A 63 -11.60 24.68 -12.41
C VAL A 63 -12.50 24.51 -11.19
N LYS A 64 -12.19 23.54 -10.35
CA LYS A 64 -12.80 23.39 -9.03
C LYS A 64 -11.77 22.87 -8.05
N ARG A 65 -12.04 23.02 -6.76
CA ARG A 65 -11.20 22.31 -5.79
C ARG A 65 -11.44 20.83 -5.95
N TYR A 66 -10.37 20.10 -5.71
CA TYR A 66 -10.38 18.67 -5.78
C TYR A 66 -11.37 18.09 -4.74
N GLY A 67 -12.39 17.37 -5.22
CA GLY A 67 -13.48 16.81 -4.40
C GLY A 67 -14.79 17.62 -4.40
N ASP A 68 -14.79 18.84 -4.95
CA ASP A 68 -15.98 19.67 -5.05
C ASP A 68 -16.92 19.20 -6.18
N ASP A 69 -18.21 19.50 -6.03
CA ASP A 69 -19.22 19.26 -7.07
C ASP A 69 -19.01 20.20 -8.27
N ASP A 70 -19.48 19.78 -9.45
CA ASP A 70 -19.38 20.61 -10.66
C ASP A 70 -20.11 21.95 -10.52
N SER A 71 -21.13 22.04 -9.66
CA SER A 71 -21.83 23.29 -9.34
C SER A 71 -20.95 24.32 -8.64
N GLN A 72 -19.82 23.90 -8.06
CA GLN A 72 -18.87 24.75 -7.33
C GLN A 72 -17.66 25.14 -8.20
N SER A 73 -17.72 24.84 -9.50
CA SER A 73 -16.62 25.14 -10.43
C SER A 73 -16.70 26.55 -11.02
N ASN A 74 -15.54 27.13 -11.27
CA ASN A 74 -15.34 28.41 -11.93
C ASN A 74 -14.88 28.23 -13.39
N ALA A 75 -15.12 29.23 -14.24
CA ALA A 75 -14.43 29.34 -15.51
C ALA A 75 -12.93 29.59 -15.26
N ALA A 76 -12.08 29.00 -16.10
CA ALA A 76 -10.64 29.17 -15.99
C ALA A 76 -9.99 29.23 -17.38
N VAL A 77 -8.86 29.92 -17.43
CA VAL A 77 -7.97 29.97 -18.58
C VAL A 77 -6.64 29.34 -18.18
N LEU A 78 -6.28 28.27 -18.89
CA LEU A 78 -4.95 27.65 -18.80
C LEU A 78 -4.04 28.34 -19.81
N ALA A 79 -3.27 29.34 -19.37
CA ALA A 79 -2.47 30.17 -20.25
C ALA A 79 -0.97 29.91 -20.11
N PHE A 80 -0.27 29.82 -21.23
CA PHE A 80 1.17 29.56 -21.31
C PHE A 80 1.88 30.79 -21.88
N LYS A 81 2.72 31.44 -21.07
CA LYS A 81 3.62 32.53 -21.52
C LYS A 81 4.68 32.03 -22.50
N ASP A 82 5.13 30.81 -22.25
CA ASP A 82 6.14 30.10 -23.02
C ASP A 82 5.96 28.59 -22.80
N ALA A 83 6.81 27.78 -23.43
CA ALA A 83 6.75 26.32 -23.36
C ALA A 83 6.90 25.72 -21.94
N ASN A 84 7.39 26.51 -20.98
CA ASN A 84 7.71 26.09 -19.62
C ASN A 84 7.00 26.92 -18.54
N THR A 85 6.17 27.91 -18.88
CA THR A 85 5.54 28.80 -17.90
C THR A 85 4.03 28.81 -18.06
N LEU A 86 3.32 28.17 -17.13
CA LEU A 86 1.85 28.12 -17.06
C LEU A 86 1.34 29.14 -16.04
N CYS A 87 0.52 30.09 -16.47
CA CYS A 87 -0.16 31.05 -15.62
C CYS A 87 -1.59 30.59 -15.33
N LEU A 88 -1.94 30.57 -14.04
CA LEU A 88 -3.25 30.15 -13.56
C LEU A 88 -4.17 31.36 -13.52
N LEU A 89 -5.22 31.36 -14.35
CA LEU A 89 -6.20 32.44 -14.40
C LEU A 89 -7.61 31.87 -14.18
N GLU A 90 -8.16 32.05 -12.98
CA GLU A 90 -9.60 31.80 -12.75
C GLU A 90 -10.38 33.01 -13.27
N SER A 91 -10.93 32.89 -14.48
CA SER A 91 -11.61 33.97 -15.20
C SER A 91 -12.57 33.41 -16.23
N ASP A 92 -13.65 34.14 -16.49
CA ASP A 92 -14.60 33.93 -17.58
C ASP A 92 -14.23 34.71 -18.87
N GLU A 93 -13.06 35.36 -18.91
CA GLU A 93 -12.57 36.05 -20.09
C GLU A 93 -12.36 35.07 -21.26
N THR A 94 -12.80 35.46 -22.45
CA THR A 94 -12.71 34.67 -23.69
C THR A 94 -12.00 35.42 -24.81
N ASN A 95 -11.77 36.73 -24.67
CA ASN A 95 -11.04 37.53 -25.63
C ASN A 95 -9.53 37.29 -25.52
N GLY A 96 -8.96 36.67 -26.55
CA GLY A 96 -7.54 36.31 -26.59
C GLY A 96 -6.56 37.48 -26.38
N THR A 97 -6.92 38.71 -26.79
CA THR A 97 -6.07 39.89 -26.58
C THR A 97 -6.03 40.30 -25.12
N ASN A 98 -7.18 40.29 -24.43
CA ASN A 98 -7.26 40.59 -23.00
C ASN A 98 -6.56 39.50 -22.17
N ILE A 99 -6.71 38.23 -22.57
CA ILE A 99 -6.01 37.09 -21.97
C ILE A 99 -4.49 37.28 -22.11
N ASP A 100 -4.00 37.55 -23.32
CA ASP A 100 -2.57 37.75 -23.58
C ASP A 100 -2.03 38.91 -22.74
N GLN A 101 -2.67 40.08 -22.75
CA GLN A 101 -2.26 41.22 -21.92
C GLN A 101 -2.22 40.87 -20.43
N THR A 102 -3.28 40.24 -19.92
CA THR A 102 -3.37 39.83 -18.51
C THR A 102 -2.22 38.88 -18.17
N VAL A 103 -2.07 37.82 -18.94
CA VAL A 103 -1.05 36.78 -18.74
C VAL A 103 0.33 37.42 -18.75
N GLN A 104 0.67 38.25 -19.73
CA GLN A 104 1.99 38.89 -19.80
C GLN A 104 2.32 39.74 -18.56
N THR A 105 1.32 40.38 -17.92
CA THR A 105 1.52 41.16 -16.68
C THR A 105 1.63 40.34 -15.39
N MET A 106 1.21 39.06 -15.38
CA MET A 106 1.28 38.20 -14.20
C MET A 106 2.72 37.91 -13.77
N SER A 107 2.99 37.97 -12.46
CA SER A 107 4.34 37.72 -11.92
C SER A 107 4.59 36.24 -11.60
N ALA A 108 5.84 35.80 -11.74
CA ALA A 108 6.25 34.41 -11.54
C ALA A 108 6.14 33.92 -10.09
N ALA A 109 5.98 34.81 -9.11
CA ALA A 109 6.09 34.42 -7.70
C ALA A 109 4.88 33.63 -7.18
N ASN A 110 3.65 33.92 -7.66
CA ASN A 110 2.43 33.26 -7.15
C ASN A 110 1.34 33.03 -8.23
N GLN A 111 1.53 33.49 -9.47
CA GLN A 111 0.49 33.47 -10.51
C GLN A 111 0.88 32.66 -11.74
N CYS A 112 2.18 32.52 -11.99
CA CYS A 112 2.73 31.71 -13.07
C CYS A 112 3.72 30.67 -12.52
N LEU A 113 3.48 29.42 -12.88
CA LEU A 113 4.20 28.25 -12.44
C LEU A 113 5.14 27.80 -13.54
N ARG A 114 6.43 27.75 -13.22
CA ARG A 114 7.45 27.24 -14.14
C ARG A 114 7.56 25.72 -14.05
N LYS A 115 7.74 25.06 -15.19
CA LYS A 115 7.99 23.63 -15.29
C LYS A 115 9.30 23.31 -14.57
N SER A 116 9.24 22.46 -13.56
CA SER A 116 10.41 21.93 -12.87
C SER A 116 11.04 20.80 -13.68
N SER A 117 12.37 20.71 -13.68
CA SER A 117 13.10 19.51 -14.15
C SER A 117 13.05 18.37 -13.15
N LEU A 118 12.70 18.65 -11.88
CA LEU A 118 12.54 17.65 -10.83
C LEU A 118 11.23 16.89 -11.03
N LYS A 119 11.32 15.56 -10.94
CA LYS A 119 10.16 14.67 -10.86
C LYS A 119 9.91 14.37 -9.39
N ARG A 120 8.66 14.53 -8.95
CA ARG A 120 8.24 14.08 -7.62
C ARG A 120 8.50 12.59 -7.45
N PHE A 121 8.76 12.17 -6.22
CA PHE A 121 8.96 10.76 -5.91
C PHE A 121 7.80 9.91 -6.42
N GLN A 122 6.55 10.38 -6.24
CA GLN A 122 5.33 9.67 -6.66
C GLN A 122 5.30 9.35 -8.16
N SER A 123 5.88 10.19 -9.01
CA SER A 123 5.79 10.10 -10.48
C SER A 123 6.90 9.27 -11.12
N LEU A 124 7.90 8.89 -10.32
CA LEU A 124 8.95 7.99 -10.76
C LEU A 124 8.34 6.64 -11.13
N LYS A 125 8.50 6.24 -12.39
CA LYS A 125 8.06 4.94 -12.92
C LYS A 125 8.94 3.82 -12.43
N ALA A 126 8.35 2.64 -12.28
CA ALA A 126 9.10 1.41 -12.05
C ALA A 126 10.07 1.14 -13.20
N ASN A 127 11.31 0.78 -12.84
CA ASN A 127 12.31 0.33 -13.77
C ASN A 127 13.02 -0.92 -13.21
N PRO A 128 12.84 -2.11 -13.80
CA PRO A 128 11.99 -2.37 -14.98
C PRO A 128 10.49 -2.23 -14.65
N PHE A 129 9.70 -1.90 -15.65
CA PHE A 129 8.24 -1.96 -15.58
C PHE A 129 7.80 -3.40 -15.89
N VAL A 130 7.11 -4.07 -14.97
CA VAL A 130 6.72 -5.49 -15.14
C VAL A 130 5.22 -5.63 -15.33
N THR A 131 4.42 -5.15 -14.38
CA THR A 131 2.96 -5.27 -14.41
C THR A 131 2.31 -4.12 -13.65
N THR A 132 0.99 -3.97 -13.84
CA THR A 132 0.13 -3.09 -13.08
C THR A 132 -0.82 -3.91 -12.21
N SER A 133 -1.44 -3.26 -11.23
CA SER A 133 -2.49 -3.85 -10.40
C SER A 133 -3.79 -3.05 -10.45
N THR A 134 -4.90 -3.77 -10.45
CA THR A 134 -6.22 -3.20 -10.20
C THR A 134 -6.56 -3.32 -8.72
N TYR A 135 -7.14 -2.28 -8.11
CA TYR A 135 -7.57 -2.31 -6.71
C TYR A 135 -9.09 -2.27 -6.61
N ALA A 136 -9.64 -2.96 -5.63
CA ALA A 136 -11.06 -2.89 -5.30
C ALA A 136 -11.24 -2.66 -3.81
N PHE A 137 -12.06 -1.67 -3.47
CA PHE A 137 -12.52 -1.42 -2.11
C PHE A 137 -13.94 -1.94 -1.98
N LYS A 138 -14.16 -2.88 -1.06
CA LYS A 138 -15.50 -3.41 -0.75
C LYS A 138 -15.89 -3.06 0.67
N ASP A 139 -17.18 -2.89 0.89
CA ASP A 139 -17.69 -2.56 2.21
C ASP A 139 -17.40 -3.67 3.23
N LEU A 140 -17.43 -3.34 4.51
CA LEU A 140 -17.24 -4.34 5.55
C LEU A 140 -18.43 -5.28 5.62
N GLU A 141 -18.16 -6.51 6.03
CA GLU A 141 -19.19 -7.51 6.21
C GLU A 141 -19.39 -7.76 7.71
N PRO A 142 -20.62 -7.67 8.24
CA PRO A 142 -20.89 -7.73 9.67
C PRO A 142 -20.74 -9.14 10.28
N THR A 143 -20.56 -10.17 9.44
CA THR A 143 -20.42 -11.57 9.87
C THR A 143 -19.34 -12.31 9.09
N GLN A 144 -18.77 -13.36 9.70
CA GLN A 144 -17.77 -14.23 9.07
C GLN A 144 -18.31 -14.88 7.77
N ALA A 145 -19.58 -15.29 7.75
CA ALA A 145 -20.21 -15.91 6.59
C ALA A 145 -20.35 -14.92 5.41
N ARG A 146 -20.75 -13.68 5.69
CA ARG A 146 -20.83 -12.63 4.67
C ARG A 146 -19.43 -12.25 4.16
N LEU A 147 -18.44 -12.15 5.06
CA LEU A 147 -17.05 -11.95 4.64
C LEU A 147 -16.59 -13.08 3.71
N LYS A 148 -16.88 -14.35 4.04
CA LYS A 148 -16.54 -15.48 3.18
C LYS A 148 -17.16 -15.34 1.78
N ASN A 149 -18.43 -14.98 1.67
CA ASN A 149 -19.09 -14.75 0.39
C ASN A 149 -18.43 -13.62 -0.41
N GLN A 150 -18.08 -12.51 0.26
CA GLN A 150 -17.37 -11.40 -0.38
C GLN A 150 -15.99 -11.82 -0.87
N LEU A 151 -15.22 -12.53 -0.05
CA LEU A 151 -13.90 -13.06 -0.39
C LEU A 151 -13.98 -14.00 -1.60
N ASP A 152 -14.95 -14.90 -1.63
CA ASP A 152 -15.16 -15.83 -2.75
C ASP A 152 -15.54 -15.09 -4.04
N ALA A 153 -16.42 -14.09 -3.95
CA ALA A 153 -16.79 -13.26 -5.10
C ALA A 153 -15.58 -12.48 -5.65
N GLN A 154 -14.76 -11.89 -4.78
CA GLN A 154 -13.54 -11.18 -5.21
C GLN A 154 -12.48 -12.13 -5.76
N ALA A 155 -12.26 -13.26 -5.11
CA ALA A 155 -11.39 -14.34 -5.58
C ALA A 155 -11.75 -14.81 -6.99
N ASN A 156 -13.04 -15.04 -7.26
CA ASN A 156 -13.54 -15.45 -8.57
C ASN A 156 -13.30 -14.37 -9.65
N ALA A 157 -13.35 -13.09 -9.27
CA ALA A 157 -13.00 -11.96 -10.13
C ALA A 157 -11.47 -11.77 -10.33
N GLY A 158 -10.64 -12.57 -9.64
CA GLY A 158 -9.18 -12.55 -9.73
C GLY A 158 -8.50 -11.63 -8.72
N PHE A 159 -9.21 -11.20 -7.68
CA PHE A 159 -8.68 -10.32 -6.64
C PHE A 159 -8.15 -11.11 -5.43
N ARG A 160 -6.98 -10.73 -4.93
CA ARG A 160 -6.38 -11.18 -3.66
C ARG A 160 -6.66 -10.17 -2.55
N LEU A 161 -6.87 -10.65 -1.33
CA LEU A 161 -7.05 -9.83 -0.14
C LEU A 161 -5.72 -9.19 0.28
N VAL A 162 -5.70 -7.85 0.36
CA VAL A 162 -4.56 -7.09 0.88
C VAL A 162 -4.75 -6.79 2.37
N ASN A 163 -5.89 -6.20 2.70
CA ASN A 163 -6.24 -5.76 4.04
C ASN A 163 -7.71 -6.07 4.29
N VAL A 164 -7.98 -6.70 5.43
CA VAL A 164 -9.33 -6.93 5.92
C VAL A 164 -9.62 -5.94 7.04
N ARG A 165 -10.80 -5.35 7.00
CA ARG A 165 -11.39 -4.61 8.10
C ARG A 165 -12.79 -5.20 8.32
N ILE A 166 -13.26 -5.24 9.54
CA ILE A 166 -14.65 -5.55 9.87
C ILE A 166 -15.04 -4.60 11.00
N ASP A 167 -16.14 -3.89 10.79
CA ASP A 167 -16.85 -3.13 11.82
C ASP A 167 -18.19 -3.82 11.97
N SER A 168 -18.41 -4.31 13.17
CA SER A 168 -19.60 -5.09 13.48
C SER A 168 -20.76 -4.23 13.99
N ASN A 169 -20.57 -2.92 14.15
CA ASN A 169 -21.62 -1.96 14.49
C ASN A 169 -22.46 -1.55 13.26
N VAL A 170 -22.04 -1.94 12.06
CA VAL A 170 -22.81 -1.77 10.83
C VAL A 170 -23.96 -2.77 10.79
N THR A 171 -25.18 -2.29 10.98
CA THR A 171 -26.42 -3.12 11.09
C THR A 171 -27.18 -3.30 9.76
N SER A 172 -26.79 -2.60 8.69
CA SER A 172 -27.51 -2.59 7.41
C SER A 172 -27.16 -3.77 6.49
N ASP A 173 -28.18 -4.28 5.78
CA ASP A 173 -28.08 -5.28 4.71
C ASP A 173 -27.21 -4.80 3.53
N THR A 174 -27.02 -3.49 3.40
CA THR A 174 -26.04 -2.84 2.51
C THR A 174 -25.19 -1.90 3.35
N ALA A 175 -24.00 -2.34 3.74
CA ALA A 175 -23.06 -1.53 4.50
C ALA A 175 -22.76 -0.17 3.82
N SER A 176 -22.95 -0.05 2.49
CA SER A 176 -22.80 1.18 1.72
C SER A 176 -23.74 2.33 2.08
N SER A 177 -24.97 2.08 2.55
CA SER A 177 -25.97 3.15 2.75
C SER A 177 -25.84 3.92 4.07
N LEU A 178 -25.01 3.42 4.99
CA LEU A 178 -24.73 4.04 6.29
C LEU A 178 -23.37 4.74 6.35
N LEU A 179 -22.52 4.59 5.33
CA LEU A 179 -21.22 5.25 5.28
C LEU A 179 -21.41 6.64 4.68
N THR A 180 -21.29 7.67 5.51
CA THR A 180 -21.03 9.04 5.03
C THR A 180 -19.75 9.03 4.17
N THR A 181 -19.56 10.01 3.29
CA THR A 181 -18.37 10.14 2.40
C THR A 181 -17.05 10.07 3.16
N GLU A 182 -17.08 10.37 4.45
CA GLU A 182 -15.98 10.25 5.38
C GLU A 182 -15.69 8.81 5.85
N GLU A 183 -16.64 7.88 5.85
CA GLU A 183 -16.56 6.56 6.51
C GLU A 183 -16.12 5.39 5.60
N MET A 184 -15.73 5.63 4.35
CA MET A 184 -15.08 4.61 3.51
C MET A 184 -13.76 4.05 4.13
N ARG A 185 -13.31 4.60 5.28
CA ARG A 185 -12.31 4.09 6.26
C ARG A 185 -12.57 2.63 6.69
N MET A 186 -13.81 2.18 6.51
CA MET A 186 -14.32 0.86 6.78
C MET A 186 -14.46 0.05 5.48
N ARG A 187 -13.37 -0.25 4.76
CA ARG A 187 -13.43 -1.10 3.55
C ARG A 187 -12.36 -2.18 3.53
N ASN A 188 -12.73 -3.35 3.03
CA ASN A 188 -11.80 -4.40 2.66
C ASN A 188 -11.08 -4.00 1.37
N LEU A 189 -9.75 -4.11 1.37
CA LEU A 189 -8.91 -3.81 0.23
C LEU A 189 -8.48 -5.09 -0.47
N TYR A 190 -8.70 -5.11 -1.77
CA TYR A 190 -8.30 -6.17 -2.66
C TYR A 190 -7.41 -5.66 -3.80
N ILE A 191 -6.50 -6.52 -4.26
CA ILE A 191 -5.58 -6.25 -5.38
C ILE A 191 -5.67 -7.38 -6.41
N LYS A 192 -5.63 -7.03 -7.69
CA LYS A 192 -5.57 -7.97 -8.81
C LYS A 192 -4.38 -7.62 -9.69
N ASP A 193 -3.48 -8.55 -9.89
CA ASP A 193 -2.43 -8.42 -10.91
C ASP A 193 -3.07 -8.43 -12.30
N ASN A 194 -2.70 -7.47 -13.14
CA ASN A 194 -3.21 -7.35 -14.50
C ASN A 194 -2.40 -8.17 -15.53
N ALA A 195 -1.41 -8.96 -15.09
CA ALA A 195 -0.71 -9.90 -15.96
C ALA A 195 -1.65 -10.99 -16.53
N ASN A 196 -1.41 -11.41 -17.78
CA ASN A 196 -2.26 -12.39 -18.49
C ASN A 196 -2.46 -13.73 -17.76
N ASN A 197 -1.51 -14.15 -16.93
CA ASN A 197 -1.54 -15.39 -16.16
C ASN A 197 -1.63 -15.13 -14.65
N ALA A 198 -2.29 -14.04 -14.25
CA ALA A 198 -2.45 -13.67 -12.85
C ALA A 198 -3.06 -14.81 -12.03
N ALA A 199 -2.50 -15.03 -10.85
CA ALA A 199 -2.97 -16.03 -9.90
C ALA A 199 -4.42 -15.72 -9.45
N LYS A 200 -5.26 -16.75 -9.41
CA LYS A 200 -6.55 -16.71 -8.69
C LYS A 200 -6.37 -17.32 -7.31
N TRP A 201 -7.27 -16.96 -6.39
CA TRP A 201 -7.16 -17.30 -4.98
C TRP A 201 -8.43 -17.99 -4.48
N GLN A 202 -8.32 -18.70 -3.37
CA GLN A 202 -9.39 -19.30 -2.60
C GLN A 202 -9.14 -18.97 -1.13
N TYR A 203 -10.20 -18.79 -0.35
CA TYR A 203 -10.09 -18.47 1.06
C TYR A 203 -10.81 -19.50 1.92
N GLN A 204 -10.24 -19.75 3.10
CA GLN A 204 -10.89 -20.48 4.18
C GLN A 204 -10.89 -19.61 5.44
N LEU A 205 -12.03 -19.57 6.13
CA LEU A 205 -12.19 -18.85 7.39
C LEU A 205 -12.51 -19.86 8.48
N THR A 206 -11.83 -19.74 9.62
CA THR A 206 -12.04 -20.60 10.79
C THR A 206 -12.19 -19.75 12.04
N THR A 207 -13.08 -20.16 12.94
CA THR A 207 -13.30 -19.45 14.20
C THR A 207 -12.21 -19.83 15.20
N VAL A 208 -11.56 -18.83 15.79
CA VAL A 208 -10.50 -19.00 16.78
C VAL A 208 -11.10 -19.31 18.14
N ASN A 209 -10.57 -20.34 18.81
CA ASN A 209 -10.87 -20.59 20.20
C ASN A 209 -10.16 -19.54 21.09
N THR A 210 -10.94 -18.80 21.87
CA THR A 210 -10.45 -17.75 22.78
C THR A 210 -10.45 -18.17 24.25
N THR A 211 -10.94 -19.38 24.57
CA THR A 211 -10.94 -19.93 25.94
C THR A 211 -9.66 -20.72 26.24
N GLY A 212 -9.40 -20.99 27.53
CA GLY A 212 -8.21 -21.72 28.00
C GLY A 212 -6.98 -20.82 28.21
N THR A 213 -5.86 -21.43 28.57
CA THR A 213 -4.54 -20.81 28.76
C THR A 213 -3.92 -20.39 27.42
N SER A 214 -2.93 -19.48 27.45
CA SER A 214 -2.21 -19.08 26.23
C SER A 214 -1.57 -20.28 25.52
N THR A 215 -1.10 -21.27 26.28
CA THR A 215 -0.55 -22.51 25.75
C THR A 215 -1.58 -23.34 25.00
N GLU A 216 -2.77 -23.53 25.58
CA GLU A 216 -3.85 -24.28 24.94
C GLU A 216 -4.31 -23.59 23.65
N ARG A 217 -4.50 -22.27 23.69
CA ARG A 217 -4.88 -21.49 22.50
C ARG A 217 -3.84 -21.58 21.39
N HIS A 218 -2.56 -21.54 21.73
CA HIS A 218 -1.47 -21.71 20.77
C HIS A 218 -1.45 -23.12 20.15
N ASN A 219 -1.61 -24.17 20.96
CA ASN A 219 -1.67 -25.55 20.46
C ASN A 219 -2.87 -25.76 19.53
N LEU A 220 -4.03 -25.19 19.86
CA LEU A 220 -5.22 -25.21 19.00
C LEU A 220 -4.99 -24.48 17.68
N PHE A 221 -4.36 -23.30 17.71
CA PHE A 221 -3.98 -22.58 16.51
C PHE A 221 -3.04 -23.42 15.61
N LYS A 222 -2.02 -24.06 16.19
CA LYS A 222 -1.10 -24.93 15.45
C LYS A 222 -1.82 -26.13 14.82
N ALA A 223 -2.73 -26.77 15.55
CA ALA A 223 -3.52 -27.88 15.05
C ALA A 223 -4.43 -27.44 13.88
N GLU A 224 -5.08 -26.28 14.01
CA GLU A 224 -5.89 -25.69 12.94
C GLU A 224 -5.04 -25.37 11.71
N LEU A 225 -3.91 -24.69 11.88
CA LEU A 225 -2.98 -24.39 10.80
C LEU A 225 -2.54 -25.68 10.10
N THR A 226 -2.24 -26.74 10.85
CA THR A 226 -1.86 -28.05 10.31
C THR A 226 -2.97 -28.64 9.44
N ALA A 227 -4.22 -28.54 9.88
CA ALA A 227 -5.38 -29.03 9.12
C ALA A 227 -5.66 -28.22 7.84
N GLN A 228 -5.39 -26.91 7.83
CA GLN A 228 -5.52 -26.07 6.64
C GLN A 228 -4.34 -26.24 5.67
N ALA A 229 -3.12 -26.30 6.22
CA ALA A 229 -1.87 -26.53 5.49
C ALA A 229 -1.89 -27.85 4.70
N SER A 230 -2.43 -28.92 5.28
CA SER A 230 -2.56 -30.21 4.59
C SER A 230 -3.52 -30.18 3.39
N GLN A 231 -4.39 -29.17 3.30
CA GLN A 231 -5.29 -28.93 2.17
C GLN A 231 -4.71 -27.92 1.15
N GLY A 232 -3.51 -27.43 1.39
CA GLY A 232 -2.82 -26.45 0.53
C GLY A 232 -3.11 -24.99 0.87
N PHE A 233 -3.78 -24.71 2.00
CA PHE A 233 -4.04 -23.34 2.45
C PHE A 233 -2.88 -22.82 3.31
N ARG A 234 -2.45 -21.58 3.05
CA ARG A 234 -1.47 -20.85 3.87
C ARG A 234 -2.16 -19.82 4.76
N TYR A 235 -1.57 -19.59 5.92
CA TYR A 235 -2.08 -18.59 6.85
C TYR A 235 -1.88 -17.18 6.32
N ARG A 236 -2.93 -16.35 6.35
CA ARG A 236 -2.87 -14.96 5.91
C ARG A 236 -2.83 -13.98 7.07
N THR A 237 -3.81 -14.06 7.97
CA THR A 237 -3.93 -13.19 9.14
C THR A 237 -4.99 -13.74 10.10
N GLN A 238 -4.93 -13.30 11.35
CA GLN A 238 -6.03 -13.37 12.30
C GLN A 238 -6.75 -12.02 12.31
N TYR A 239 -8.06 -12.05 12.54
CA TYR A 239 -8.85 -10.85 12.75
C TYR A 239 -9.76 -11.03 13.97
N ARG A 240 -9.78 -10.03 14.84
CA ARG A 240 -10.67 -9.96 16.00
C ARG A 240 -11.83 -9.06 15.65
N LEU A 241 -13.05 -9.59 15.74
CA LEU A 241 -14.27 -8.79 15.63
C LEU A 241 -14.43 -7.94 16.91
N ASP A 242 -15.19 -6.84 16.82
CA ASP A 242 -15.49 -6.02 18.01
C ASP A 242 -16.18 -6.84 19.10
N GLN A 243 -16.25 -6.25 20.31
CA GLN A 243 -16.67 -6.88 21.55
C GLN A 243 -17.79 -7.92 21.35
N ASP A 244 -17.50 -9.14 21.81
CA ASP A 244 -18.39 -10.30 21.89
C ASP A 244 -18.68 -11.08 20.59
N LYS A 245 -18.11 -10.70 19.44
CA LYS A 245 -18.38 -11.38 18.16
C LYS A 245 -17.32 -12.38 17.71
N GLY A 246 -16.28 -12.59 18.51
CA GLY A 246 -15.28 -13.64 18.31
C GLY A 246 -14.05 -13.23 17.50
N THR A 247 -13.16 -14.19 17.27
CA THR A 247 -11.91 -14.01 16.51
C THR A 247 -11.87 -15.09 15.44
N PHE A 248 -11.31 -14.82 14.27
CA PHE A 248 -11.20 -15.82 13.20
C PHE A 248 -9.85 -15.70 12.48
N ASN A 249 -9.41 -16.82 11.92
CA ASN A 249 -8.24 -16.87 11.05
C ASN A 249 -8.68 -16.88 9.58
N ILE A 250 -7.91 -16.22 8.74
CA ILE A 250 -8.04 -16.24 7.28
C ILE A 250 -6.88 -17.03 6.73
N TYR A 251 -7.19 -18.01 5.89
CA TYR A 251 -6.23 -18.76 5.11
C TYR A 251 -6.51 -18.53 3.63
N GLU A 252 -5.45 -18.57 2.82
CA GLU A 252 -5.52 -18.40 1.38
C GLU A 252 -4.81 -19.54 0.64
N LYS A 253 -5.32 -19.91 -0.53
CA LYS A 253 -4.74 -20.89 -1.43
C LYS A 253 -4.77 -20.34 -2.85
N ARG A 254 -3.71 -20.57 -3.62
CA ARG A 254 -3.72 -20.25 -5.05
C ARG A 254 -4.50 -21.32 -5.82
N VAL A 255 -5.43 -20.91 -6.68
CA VAL A 255 -6.19 -21.84 -7.52
C VAL A 255 -5.25 -22.55 -8.48
N GLY A 256 -5.37 -23.87 -8.56
CA GLY A 256 -4.48 -24.73 -9.35
C GLY A 256 -3.17 -25.09 -8.65
N ASP A 257 -2.89 -24.54 -7.47
CA ASP A 257 -1.79 -25.00 -6.64
C ASP A 257 -2.11 -26.39 -6.07
N THR A 258 -1.21 -27.34 -6.36
CA THR A 258 -1.29 -28.73 -5.90
C THR A 258 -0.40 -28.99 -4.69
N ALA A 259 0.28 -27.95 -4.19
CA ALA A 259 1.06 -28.05 -2.97
C ALA A 259 0.17 -28.38 -1.77
N VAL A 260 0.67 -29.31 -0.96
CA VAL A 260 0.24 -29.55 0.41
C VAL A 260 1.41 -29.26 1.34
N TYR A 261 1.08 -28.81 2.54
CA TYR A 261 2.08 -28.30 3.47
C TYR A 261 2.05 -29.07 4.77
N THR A 262 3.22 -29.36 5.31
CA THR A 262 3.41 -29.83 6.69
C THR A 262 3.80 -28.64 7.56
N VAL A 263 3.36 -28.63 8.82
CA VAL A 263 3.64 -27.55 9.76
C VAL A 263 4.69 -28.00 10.75
N ASN A 264 5.79 -27.26 10.82
CA ASN A 264 6.82 -27.47 11.84
C ASN A 264 6.94 -26.25 12.73
N GLU A 265 7.46 -26.49 13.93
CA GLU A 265 7.61 -25.46 14.95
C GLU A 265 8.93 -25.61 15.67
N ARG A 266 9.52 -24.46 16.03
CA ARG A 266 10.53 -24.36 17.06
C ARG A 266 10.10 -23.38 18.13
N THR A 267 10.02 -23.83 19.38
CA THR A 267 9.80 -22.98 20.55
C THR A 267 11.10 -22.75 21.31
N VAL A 268 11.30 -21.52 21.75
CA VAL A 268 12.48 -21.07 22.51
C VAL A 268 12.06 -20.06 23.57
N SER A 269 12.83 -19.92 24.63
CA SER A 269 12.54 -18.90 25.65
C SER A 269 12.66 -17.48 25.04
N PRO A 270 11.68 -16.57 25.26
CA PRO A 270 11.67 -15.24 24.62
C PRO A 270 12.94 -14.42 24.86
N ASN A 271 13.51 -14.47 26.07
CA ASN A 271 14.74 -13.77 26.41
C ASN A 271 15.96 -14.21 25.58
N LEU A 272 15.95 -15.42 25.01
CA LEU A 272 16.99 -15.92 24.12
C LEU A 272 16.82 -15.43 22.68
N VAL A 273 15.67 -14.84 22.32
CA VAL A 273 15.37 -14.34 20.97
C VAL A 273 15.72 -12.86 20.88
N THR A 274 16.96 -12.61 20.46
CA THR A 274 17.55 -11.29 20.22
C THR A 274 17.69 -11.05 18.72
N ALA A 275 18.07 -9.84 18.32
CA ALA A 275 18.38 -9.51 16.93
C ALA A 275 19.29 -10.55 16.25
N THR A 276 20.34 -11.01 16.94
CA THR A 276 21.32 -11.96 16.40
C THR A 276 20.79 -13.39 16.39
N THR A 277 20.12 -13.82 17.47
CA THR A 277 19.67 -15.21 17.62
C THR A 277 18.36 -15.51 16.90
N TRP A 278 17.53 -14.51 16.63
CA TRP A 278 16.31 -14.66 15.84
C TRP A 278 16.60 -15.30 14.49
N THR A 279 17.62 -14.78 13.79
CA THR A 279 18.05 -15.29 12.48
C THR A 279 18.50 -16.75 12.57
N ASN A 280 19.23 -17.12 13.62
CA ASN A 280 19.69 -18.50 13.81
C ASN A 280 18.52 -19.48 13.95
N TYR A 281 17.53 -19.15 14.80
CA TYR A 281 16.36 -19.99 15.01
C TYR A 281 15.48 -20.13 13.76
N ALA A 282 15.26 -19.03 13.02
CA ALA A 282 14.55 -19.08 11.75
C ALA A 282 15.29 -19.92 10.71
N ASN A 283 16.62 -19.83 10.65
CA ASN A 283 17.44 -20.53 9.66
C ASN A 283 17.60 -22.03 9.93
N GLU A 284 17.47 -22.49 11.18
CA GLU A 284 17.41 -23.92 11.46
C GLU A 284 16.18 -24.57 10.79
N LEU A 285 15.04 -23.88 10.82
CA LEU A 285 13.82 -24.31 10.10
C LEU A 285 13.98 -24.15 8.58
N GLY A 286 14.52 -23.01 8.14
CA GLY A 286 14.72 -22.72 6.71
C GLY A 286 15.63 -23.72 6.00
N LYS A 287 16.70 -24.19 6.66
CA LYS A 287 17.60 -25.24 6.14
C LYS A 287 16.90 -26.58 5.92
N ALA A 288 15.81 -26.86 6.63
CA ALA A 288 14.99 -28.05 6.43
C ALA A 288 13.92 -27.87 5.33
N GLY A 289 13.99 -26.78 4.56
CA GLY A 289 12.98 -26.44 3.54
C GLY A 289 11.68 -25.88 4.13
N CYS A 290 11.68 -25.51 5.41
CA CYS A 290 10.48 -25.01 6.07
C CYS A 290 10.39 -23.48 5.96
N ARG A 291 9.40 -22.98 5.25
CA ARG A 291 9.16 -21.56 5.03
C ARG A 291 8.47 -20.93 6.24
N LEU A 292 9.08 -19.93 6.85
CA LEU A 292 8.52 -19.25 8.01
C LEU A 292 7.20 -18.54 7.67
N GLU A 293 6.12 -18.89 8.37
CA GLU A 293 4.81 -18.22 8.28
C GLU A 293 4.62 -17.23 9.39
N TYR A 294 5.10 -17.57 10.59
CA TYR A 294 4.89 -16.80 11.79
C TYR A 294 6.09 -16.99 12.73
N ALA A 295 6.49 -15.93 13.42
CA ALA A 295 7.38 -15.99 14.56
C ALA A 295 6.69 -15.15 15.62
N TYR A 296 6.55 -15.53 16.89
CA TYR A 296 5.92 -14.66 17.91
C TYR A 296 6.09 -15.16 19.33
N ARG A 297 5.80 -14.30 20.30
CA ARG A 297 5.65 -14.69 21.70
C ARG A 297 4.29 -15.37 21.92
N ALA A 298 4.29 -16.70 21.96
CA ALA A 298 3.09 -17.52 22.19
C ALA A 298 2.55 -17.36 23.61
N ASP A 299 3.45 -17.22 24.58
CA ASP A 299 3.15 -16.94 25.98
C ASP A 299 4.38 -16.34 26.69
N PHE A 300 4.32 -16.16 28.00
CA PHE A 300 5.42 -15.56 28.76
C PHE A 300 6.73 -16.36 28.69
N GLU A 301 6.67 -17.66 28.45
CA GLU A 301 7.80 -18.58 28.51
C GLU A 301 8.26 -19.08 27.14
N ARG A 302 7.42 -18.91 26.10
CA ARG A 302 7.66 -19.47 24.77
C ARG A 302 7.50 -18.44 23.66
N TYR A 303 8.56 -18.33 22.86
CA TYR A 303 8.57 -17.70 21.55
C TYR A 303 8.59 -18.81 20.49
N SER A 304 7.58 -18.82 19.61
CA SER A 304 7.38 -19.85 18.59
C SER A 304 7.80 -19.31 17.22
N PHE A 305 8.61 -20.09 16.50
CA PHE A 305 8.86 -19.97 15.08
C PHE A 305 8.09 -21.09 14.38
N LEU A 306 7.05 -20.72 13.63
CA LEU A 306 6.12 -21.62 12.97
C LEU A 306 6.29 -21.51 11.45
N CYS A 307 6.48 -22.64 10.79
CA CYS A 307 6.81 -22.70 9.37
C CYS A 307 6.05 -23.81 8.66
N THR A 308 5.94 -23.68 7.34
CA THR A 308 5.30 -24.66 6.45
C THR A 308 6.32 -25.24 5.48
N ASN A 309 6.34 -26.56 5.31
CA ASN A 309 7.16 -27.22 4.30
C ASN A 309 6.25 -27.79 3.21
N SER A 310 6.48 -27.36 1.96
CA SER A 310 5.70 -27.76 0.79
C SER A 310 6.23 -29.06 0.21
N ASN A 311 5.34 -29.99 -0.14
CA ASN A 311 5.72 -31.18 -0.91
C ASN A 311 6.23 -30.89 -2.33
N LEU A 312 6.09 -29.65 -2.83
CA LEU A 312 6.55 -29.23 -4.16
C LEU A 312 7.85 -28.42 -4.12
N HIS A 313 8.36 -28.09 -2.93
CA HIS A 313 9.58 -27.30 -2.78
C HIS A 313 10.71 -28.20 -2.26
N ASN A 314 11.80 -28.27 -3.02
CA ASN A 314 12.99 -29.08 -2.67
C ASN A 314 14.19 -28.21 -2.25
N GLY A 315 13.97 -26.92 -2.02
CA GLY A 315 15.02 -25.97 -1.65
C GLY A 315 15.11 -25.72 -0.15
N THR A 316 16.02 -24.84 0.24
CA THR A 316 16.12 -24.24 1.56
C THR A 316 15.69 -22.77 1.53
N TYR A 317 15.32 -22.26 2.71
CA TYR A 317 15.14 -20.83 2.97
C TYR A 317 16.23 -20.31 3.90
N ASP A 318 16.62 -19.06 3.69
CA ASP A 318 17.53 -18.33 4.54
C ASP A 318 16.93 -16.97 4.87
N TYR A 319 16.96 -16.62 6.14
CA TYR A 319 16.26 -15.48 6.72
C TYR A 319 17.26 -14.47 7.25
N ARG A 320 16.84 -13.21 7.28
CA ARG A 320 17.48 -12.14 8.05
C ARG A 320 16.42 -11.36 8.78
N TRP A 321 16.75 -10.95 9.99
CA TRP A 321 15.95 -10.02 10.77
C TRP A 321 16.75 -8.75 11.00
N ILE A 322 16.21 -7.62 10.54
CA ILE A 322 16.88 -6.32 10.64
C ILE A 322 16.07 -5.44 11.58
N PRO A 323 16.63 -5.02 12.73
CA PRO A 323 15.91 -4.19 13.70
C PRO A 323 15.50 -2.86 13.07
N LEU A 324 14.33 -2.39 13.47
CA LEU A 324 13.82 -1.06 13.18
C LEU A 324 13.77 -0.24 14.45
N SER A 325 14.10 1.04 14.34
CA SER A 325 13.84 2.05 15.36
C SER A 325 12.52 2.76 15.08
N PHE A 326 11.96 3.42 16.10
CA PHE A 326 10.77 4.25 15.91
C PHE A 326 11.00 5.40 14.93
N ASP A 327 12.25 5.85 14.75
CA ASP A 327 12.61 6.95 13.85
C ASP A 327 13.09 6.49 12.47
N THR A 328 13.04 5.18 12.16
CA THR A 328 13.53 4.68 10.87
C THR A 328 12.69 5.26 9.72
N LYS A 329 13.35 5.94 8.79
CA LYS A 329 12.71 6.61 7.64
C LYS A 329 12.58 5.69 6.43
N ALA A 330 11.65 5.99 5.53
CA ALA A 330 11.43 5.27 4.28
C ALA A 330 12.68 5.14 3.41
N THR A 331 13.54 6.17 3.39
CA THR A 331 14.83 6.16 2.67
C THR A 331 15.81 5.14 3.24
N GLU A 332 15.84 4.98 4.58
CA GLU A 332 16.64 3.97 5.26
C GLU A 332 16.09 2.57 4.99
N ILE A 333 14.77 2.38 5.08
CA ILE A 333 14.12 1.11 4.70
C ILE A 333 14.44 0.76 3.25
N LYS A 334 14.29 1.71 2.31
CA LYS A 334 14.61 1.50 0.91
C LYS A 334 16.06 1.07 0.72
N THR A 335 16.99 1.71 1.43
CA THR A 335 18.42 1.35 1.40
C THR A 335 18.65 -0.06 1.91
N ILE A 336 18.03 -0.44 3.04
CA ILE A 336 18.07 -1.80 3.57
C ILE A 336 17.54 -2.78 2.53
N LEU A 337 16.35 -2.54 1.97
CA LEU A 337 15.72 -3.42 0.99
C LEU A 337 16.57 -3.60 -0.27
N ASP A 338 17.20 -2.54 -0.79
CA ASP A 338 18.10 -2.62 -1.95
C ASP A 338 19.36 -3.42 -1.64
N GLN A 339 19.98 -3.22 -0.47
CA GLN A 339 21.16 -3.97 -0.02
C GLN A 339 20.83 -5.45 0.15
N GLN A 340 19.70 -5.77 0.77
CA GLN A 340 19.27 -7.15 0.97
C GLN A 340 18.88 -7.82 -0.34
N LYS A 341 18.24 -7.08 -1.27
CA LYS A 341 17.98 -7.55 -2.64
C LYS A 341 19.28 -7.92 -3.36
N ALA A 342 20.32 -7.08 -3.26
CA ALA A 342 21.62 -7.37 -3.87
C ALA A 342 22.27 -8.64 -3.29
N ALA A 343 21.95 -8.99 -2.04
CA ALA A 343 22.35 -10.26 -1.41
C ALA A 343 21.39 -11.45 -1.69
N GLY A 344 20.36 -11.24 -2.50
CA GLY A 344 19.38 -12.26 -2.90
C GLY A 344 18.17 -12.41 -1.98
N TYR A 345 17.96 -11.52 -1.00
CA TYR A 345 16.82 -11.57 -0.10
C TYR A 345 15.69 -10.64 -0.54
N ILE A 346 14.46 -11.02 -0.27
CA ILE A 346 13.25 -10.23 -0.49
C ILE A 346 12.53 -9.96 0.83
N TYR A 347 11.89 -8.81 0.94
CA TYR A 347 11.05 -8.49 2.09
C TYR A 347 9.79 -9.37 2.16
N ARG A 348 9.54 -9.96 3.33
CA ARG A 348 8.39 -10.84 3.60
C ARG A 348 7.32 -10.15 4.43
N PHE A 349 7.68 -9.74 5.66
CA PHE A 349 6.81 -9.12 6.66
C PHE A 349 7.64 -8.43 7.76
N ASN A 350 6.99 -7.70 8.65
CA ASN A 350 7.62 -7.19 9.87
C ASN A 350 7.29 -8.12 11.04
N PHE A 351 8.25 -8.32 11.94
CA PHE A 351 7.99 -9.07 13.16
C PHE A 351 8.82 -8.59 14.34
N ARG A 352 8.32 -8.81 15.56
CA ARG A 352 9.00 -8.45 16.81
C ARG A 352 9.89 -9.57 17.35
N ASP A 353 11.09 -9.25 17.85
CA ASP A 353 11.95 -10.22 18.55
C ASP A 353 11.34 -10.63 19.91
N GLY A 354 12.04 -11.47 20.68
CA GLY A 354 11.54 -11.89 22.00
C GLY A 354 11.56 -10.80 23.07
N ASN A 355 12.18 -9.66 22.79
CA ASN A 355 12.18 -8.45 23.61
C ASN A 355 11.25 -7.36 23.03
N ASP A 356 10.31 -7.75 22.16
CA ASP A 356 9.30 -6.88 21.56
C ASP A 356 9.85 -5.79 20.61
N ARG A 357 11.13 -5.86 20.20
CA ARG A 357 11.68 -4.91 19.22
C ARG A 357 11.19 -5.26 17.82
N LEU A 358 10.70 -4.28 17.08
CA LEU A 358 10.23 -4.48 15.70
C LEU A 358 11.41 -4.63 14.73
N GLY A 359 11.26 -5.49 13.72
CA GLY A 359 12.24 -5.62 12.64
C GLY A 359 11.64 -6.10 11.32
N LEU A 360 12.38 -5.90 10.24
CA LEU A 360 12.08 -6.43 8.92
C LEU A 360 12.51 -7.88 8.82
N VAL A 361 11.63 -8.76 8.36
CA VAL A 361 11.95 -10.14 8.00
C VAL A 361 12.18 -10.25 6.49
N LEU A 362 13.38 -10.66 6.16
CA LEU A 362 13.91 -10.81 4.81
C LEU A 362 14.11 -12.31 4.56
N GLU A 363 13.74 -12.79 3.38
CA GLU A 363 13.79 -14.20 3.01
C GLU A 363 14.54 -14.38 1.69
N ARG A 364 15.39 -15.39 1.62
CA ARG A 364 16.01 -15.87 0.39
C ARG A 364 15.64 -17.33 0.22
N ASP A 365 14.99 -17.64 -0.88
CA ASP A 365 14.67 -19.00 -1.29
C ASP A 365 15.75 -19.49 -2.25
N SER A 366 16.43 -20.58 -1.90
CA SER A 366 17.48 -21.19 -2.75
C SER A 366 17.01 -21.64 -4.13
N SER A 367 15.71 -21.91 -4.28
CA SER A 367 15.10 -22.33 -5.54
C SER A 367 14.64 -21.15 -6.41
N ASN A 368 14.54 -19.95 -5.84
CA ASN A 368 14.06 -18.76 -6.54
C ASN A 368 15.21 -17.80 -6.84
N SER A 369 15.68 -17.83 -8.09
CA SER A 369 16.79 -16.99 -8.54
C SER A 369 16.37 -15.59 -9.00
N ASN A 370 15.07 -15.29 -9.13
CA ASN A 370 14.63 -14.11 -9.85
C ASN A 370 14.34 -12.90 -8.92
N THR A 371 15.37 -12.43 -8.22
CA THR A 371 15.37 -11.14 -7.50
C THR A 371 16.00 -10.00 -8.31
N SER A 372 16.68 -10.31 -9.41
CA SER A 372 17.47 -9.36 -10.21
C SER A 372 16.63 -8.20 -10.77
N ASN A 373 15.40 -8.48 -11.17
CA ASN A 373 14.48 -7.47 -11.71
C ASN A 373 13.56 -6.83 -10.66
N LEU A 374 13.72 -7.15 -9.37
CA LEU A 374 12.90 -6.55 -8.33
C LEU A 374 13.36 -5.11 -8.06
N ALA A 375 12.42 -4.18 -7.99
CA ALA A 375 12.64 -2.82 -7.54
C ALA A 375 11.63 -2.48 -6.45
N TYR A 376 12.09 -1.77 -5.42
CA TYR A 376 11.27 -1.27 -4.33
C TYR A 376 10.96 0.21 -4.51
N LYS A 377 9.86 0.66 -3.92
CA LYS A 377 9.57 2.08 -3.69
C LYS A 377 8.90 2.19 -2.33
N VAL A 378 9.42 3.04 -1.46
CA VAL A 378 8.98 3.13 -0.06
C VAL A 378 8.56 4.56 0.24
N PHE A 379 7.39 4.71 0.86
CA PHE A 379 6.86 5.98 1.34
C PHE A 379 6.84 5.99 2.87
N ASN A 380 7.13 7.14 3.50
CA ASN A 380 6.68 7.42 4.86
C ASN A 380 5.16 7.65 4.83
N GLY A 381 4.51 7.18 5.87
CA GLY A 381 3.08 7.10 5.98
C GLY A 381 2.53 5.81 5.39
N SER A 382 1.32 5.46 5.84
CA SER A 382 0.57 4.34 5.30
C SER A 382 -0.49 4.84 4.33
N VAL A 383 -0.52 4.26 3.12
CA VAL A 383 -1.60 4.52 2.14
C VAL A 383 -2.98 4.09 2.64
N LEU A 384 -3.05 3.44 3.81
CA LEU A 384 -4.26 2.99 4.49
C LEU A 384 -4.43 3.59 5.90
N ASP A 385 -3.54 4.50 6.34
CA ASP A 385 -3.65 5.15 7.66
C ASP A 385 -4.50 6.41 7.55
N ASP A 386 -5.56 6.43 8.34
CA ASP A 386 -6.57 7.49 8.36
C ASP A 386 -6.17 8.70 9.20
N ARG A 387 -5.04 8.62 9.90
CA ARG A 387 -4.42 9.74 10.61
C ARG A 387 -3.48 10.54 9.73
N GLU A 388 -3.20 10.06 8.51
CA GLU A 388 -2.42 10.82 7.53
C GLU A 388 -3.17 12.11 7.15
N PRO A 389 -2.48 13.26 7.09
CA PRO A 389 -3.09 14.52 6.67
C PRO A 389 -3.85 14.36 5.36
N GLY A 390 -5.16 14.62 5.37
CA GLY A 390 -5.98 14.52 4.18
C GLY A 390 -6.51 13.15 3.82
N ALA A 391 -6.39 12.14 4.70
CA ALA A 391 -6.91 10.81 4.47
C ALA A 391 -8.39 10.83 4.00
N SER A 392 -8.60 10.50 2.72
CA SER A 392 -9.90 10.24 2.13
C SER A 392 -9.77 9.05 1.17
N VAL A 393 -10.86 8.32 0.96
CA VAL A 393 -10.80 7.13 0.08
C VAL A 393 -10.61 7.49 -1.38
N TYR A 394 -11.01 8.69 -1.78
CA TYR A 394 -10.66 9.20 -3.09
C TYR A 394 -9.14 9.32 -3.24
N LEU A 395 -8.45 9.87 -2.23
CA LEU A 395 -6.99 9.96 -2.21
C LEU A 395 -6.31 8.60 -2.09
N TYR A 396 -6.82 7.65 -1.30
CA TYR A 396 -6.29 6.28 -1.28
C TYR A 396 -6.39 5.61 -2.64
N THR A 397 -7.55 5.71 -3.27
CA THR A 397 -7.82 5.13 -4.58
C THR A 397 -6.88 5.74 -5.62
N GLN A 398 -6.73 7.06 -5.63
CA GLN A 398 -5.79 7.74 -6.51
C GLN A 398 -4.33 7.36 -6.26
N ARG A 399 -3.89 7.29 -5.00
CA ARG A 399 -2.51 6.89 -4.67
C ARG A 399 -2.21 5.48 -5.15
N LEU A 400 -3.11 4.53 -4.88
CA LEU A 400 -2.94 3.13 -5.29
C LEU A 400 -3.00 2.98 -6.82
N ILE A 401 -4.02 3.55 -7.48
CA ILE A 401 -4.18 3.48 -8.94
C ILE A 401 -3.04 4.23 -9.63
N GLY A 402 -2.67 5.41 -9.14
CA GLY A 402 -1.58 6.23 -9.65
C GLY A 402 -0.25 5.49 -9.60
N GLN A 403 0.11 4.93 -8.43
CA GLN A 403 1.33 4.11 -8.31
C GLN A 403 1.28 2.87 -9.23
N SER A 404 0.14 2.19 -9.31
CA SER A 404 -0.04 1.06 -10.22
C SER A 404 0.14 1.42 -11.69
N SER A 405 -0.39 2.57 -12.14
CA SER A 405 -0.21 3.06 -13.52
C SER A 405 1.26 3.31 -13.88
N LEU A 406 2.09 3.57 -12.87
CA LEU A 406 3.54 3.76 -12.97
C LEU A 406 4.33 2.45 -12.83
N GLY A 407 3.64 1.31 -12.69
CA GLY A 407 4.22 -0.02 -12.56
C GLY A 407 4.53 -0.43 -11.12
N TRP A 408 4.07 0.31 -10.12
CA TRP A 408 4.27 0.02 -8.70
C TRP A 408 3.06 -0.69 -8.10
N ASN A 409 3.27 -1.92 -7.63
CA ASN A 409 2.27 -2.80 -7.05
C ASN A 409 2.43 -2.78 -5.53
N LEU A 410 1.33 -2.69 -4.79
CA LEU A 410 1.37 -2.66 -3.34
C LEU A 410 1.91 -3.98 -2.79
N TRP A 411 2.99 -3.93 -2.03
CA TRP A 411 3.64 -5.12 -1.47
C TRP A 411 3.36 -5.29 0.02
N ALA A 412 3.38 -4.18 0.76
CA ALA A 412 2.98 -4.14 2.16
C ALA A 412 2.65 -2.71 2.62
N THR A 413 1.78 -2.64 3.61
CA THR A 413 1.50 -1.44 4.41
C THR A 413 1.77 -1.79 5.87
N PRO A 414 3.03 -1.95 6.30
CA PRO A 414 3.29 -2.37 7.66
C PRO A 414 2.75 -1.30 8.62
N THR A 415 1.66 -1.62 9.30
CA THR A 415 1.24 -0.89 10.49
C THR A 415 2.24 -1.26 11.57
N ALA A 416 2.79 -0.27 12.29
CA ALA A 416 3.47 -0.61 13.53
C ALA A 416 2.41 -1.29 14.42
N GLY A 417 2.69 -2.51 14.86
CA GLY A 417 1.72 -3.28 15.62
C GLY A 417 1.21 -2.49 16.84
N GLY A 418 -0.11 -2.51 17.02
CA GLY A 418 -0.90 -1.97 18.11
C GLY A 418 -0.14 -1.36 19.29
N SER A 419 0.03 -0.04 19.26
CA SER A 419 0.06 0.76 20.47
C SER A 419 -0.87 1.94 20.25
N PHE A 420 -1.83 2.12 21.16
CA PHE A 420 -2.75 3.25 21.22
C PHE A 420 -2.05 4.58 21.60
N THR A 421 -0.72 4.66 21.50
CA THR A 421 0.08 5.84 21.85
C THR A 421 0.64 6.47 20.58
N GLY A 422 0.41 7.78 20.43
CA GLY A 422 0.57 8.55 19.20
C GLY A 422 1.93 8.44 18.49
N ARG A 423 1.86 8.61 17.16
CA ARG A 423 2.94 8.59 16.16
C ARG A 423 3.71 7.27 16.09
N GLN A 424 3.05 6.31 15.44
CA GLN A 424 3.73 5.17 14.86
C GLN A 424 4.15 5.57 13.45
N ASN A 425 5.45 5.46 13.11
CA ASN A 425 5.91 5.59 11.72
C ASN A 425 5.24 4.48 10.90
N THR A 426 4.14 4.81 10.25
CA THR A 426 3.52 3.96 9.26
C THR A 426 4.31 4.12 7.95
N LEU A 427 4.47 3.04 7.20
CA LEU A 427 5.25 3.02 5.96
C LEU A 427 4.43 2.29 4.90
N THR A 428 4.70 2.58 3.63
CA THR A 428 4.14 1.83 2.51
C THR A 428 5.24 1.36 1.58
N ILE A 429 5.25 0.06 1.29
CA ILE A 429 6.20 -0.58 0.40
C ILE A 429 5.47 -1.02 -0.87
N TYR A 430 5.93 -0.51 -1.99
CA TYR A 430 5.58 -0.96 -3.33
C TYR A 430 6.74 -1.71 -3.97
N THR A 431 6.41 -2.56 -4.94
CA THR A 431 7.36 -3.25 -5.80
C THR A 431 6.95 -3.16 -7.26
N ASN A 432 7.90 -3.31 -8.18
CA ASN A 432 7.58 -3.27 -9.61
C ASN A 432 6.82 -4.49 -10.14
N ARG A 433 6.52 -5.47 -9.30
CA ARG A 433 5.76 -6.69 -9.61
C ARG A 433 4.79 -7.05 -8.48
N ALA A 434 3.76 -7.83 -8.81
CA ALA A 434 2.82 -8.36 -7.82
C ALA A 434 3.50 -9.32 -6.82
N LYS A 435 2.93 -9.41 -5.61
CA LYS A 435 3.37 -10.35 -4.58
C LYS A 435 2.83 -11.74 -4.88
N ASP A 436 3.74 -12.69 -5.06
CA ASP A 436 3.40 -14.11 -5.25
C ASP A 436 2.83 -14.77 -3.99
#